data_AF-A0A3M0A0Q5-F1
#
_entry.id   AF-A0A3M0A0Q5-F1
#
_cell.length_a   1.000
_cell.length_b   1.000
_cell.length_c   1.000
_cell.angle_alpha   90.00
_cell.angle_beta   90.00
_cell.angle_gamma   90.00
#
_symmetry.space_group_name_H-M   'P 1'
#
loop_
_entity.id
_entity.type
_entity.pdbx_description
1 polymer ?
#
loop_
_entity_poly.entity_id
_entity_poly.type
_entity_poly.pdbx_seq_one_letter_code
_entity_poly.pdbx_strand_id
1 'polypeptide(L)'
;MSAYKIIVDDYKRRYVLENGENMYSQIYEKIKISRTFEMYIEDCIRCNRPLLAADFKMIGAAAMSFMSGHKTAIMGQLIALDIWNNRCNTNFGFLDQNELVRVADSCRNSYGPSYS
;
A
#
# COMPACT_ATOMS: atom_id res chain seq x y z
N MET A 1 0.06 14.74 11.46
CA MET A 1 -0.05 13.38 10.88
C MET A 1 -1.29 13.36 10.01
N SER A 2 -1.19 12.97 8.73
CA SER A 2 -2.34 12.94 7.81
C SER A 2 -3.33 11.84 8.18
N ALA A 3 -4.60 12.01 7.83
CA ALA A 3 -5.65 11.04 8.14
C ALA A 3 -5.39 9.66 7.52
N TYR A 4 -4.89 9.60 6.28
CA TYR A 4 -4.54 8.33 5.64
C TYR A 4 -3.40 7.61 6.38
N LYS A 5 -2.44 8.38 6.92
CA LYS A 5 -1.27 7.82 7.61
C LYS A 5 -1.65 7.13 8.93
N ILE A 6 -2.70 7.63 9.60
CA ILE A 6 -3.30 6.94 10.77
C ILE A 6 -3.76 5.53 10.39
N ILE A 7 -4.40 5.35 9.23
CA ILE A 7 -4.88 4.04 8.76
C ILE A 7 -3.70 3.09 8.51
N VAL A 8 -2.67 3.58 7.80
CA VAL A 8 -1.47 2.80 7.47
C VAL A 8 -0.74 2.39 8.74
N ASP A 9 -0.51 3.33 9.67
CA ASP A 9 0.28 3.09 10.89
C ASP A 9 -0.48 2.20 11.89
N ASP A 10 -1.80 2.36 12.00
CA ASP A 10 -2.63 1.48 12.84
C ASP A 10 -2.69 0.04 12.32
N TYR A 11 -2.74 -0.14 10.99
CA TYR A 11 -2.65 -1.47 10.39
C TYR A 11 -1.25 -2.06 10.58
N LYS A 12 -0.19 -1.29 10.33
CA LYS A 12 1.20 -1.71 10.56
C LYS A 12 1.39 -2.18 11.99
N ARG A 13 0.98 -1.39 12.97
CA ARG A 13 1.12 -1.73 14.39
C ARG A 13 0.49 -3.08 14.73
N ARG A 14 -0.76 -3.31 14.30
CA ARG A 14 -1.44 -4.60 14.51
C ARG A 14 -0.75 -5.74 13.78
N TYR A 15 -0.36 -5.52 12.52
CA TYR A 15 0.35 -6.51 11.73
C TYR A 15 1.67 -6.94 12.38
N VAL A 16 2.46 -5.99 12.87
CA VAL A 16 3.74 -6.23 13.55
C VAL A 16 3.55 -6.97 14.87
N LEU A 17 2.50 -6.64 15.65
CA LEU A 17 2.18 -7.35 16.88
C LEU A 17 1.85 -8.83 16.62
N GLU A 18 1.17 -9.13 15.52
CA GLU A 18 0.75 -10.49 15.17
C GLU A 18 1.82 -11.30 14.43
N ASN A 19 2.60 -10.68 13.54
CA ASN A 19 3.48 -11.36 12.60
C ASN A 19 4.98 -11.02 12.77
N GLY A 20 5.29 -10.04 13.63
CA GLY A 20 6.64 -9.57 13.91
C GLY A 20 7.17 -8.53 12.91
N GLU A 21 8.09 -7.69 13.38
CA GLU A 21 8.74 -6.63 12.59
C GLU A 21 9.55 -7.19 11.41
N ASN A 22 10.12 -8.40 11.56
CA ASN A 22 10.87 -9.07 10.49
C ASN A 22 9.99 -9.37 9.28
N MET A 23 8.73 -9.73 9.49
CA MET A 23 7.80 -9.99 8.39
C MET A 23 7.43 -8.68 7.70
N TYR A 24 7.12 -7.62 8.46
CA TYR A 24 6.88 -6.28 7.93
C TYR A 24 8.07 -5.79 7.07
N SER A 25 9.29 -5.91 7.57
CA SER A 25 10.50 -5.46 6.89
C SER A 25 10.72 -6.19 5.56
N GLN A 26 10.44 -7.49 5.52
CA GLN A 26 10.51 -8.27 4.27
C GLN A 26 9.47 -7.81 3.24
N ILE A 27 8.24 -7.52 3.66
CA ILE A 27 7.20 -6.95 2.78
C ILE A 27 7.68 -5.60 2.24
N TYR A 28 8.17 -4.74 3.12
CA TYR A 28 8.64 -3.41 2.75
C TYR A 28 9.73 -3.46 1.68
N GLU A 29 10.78 -4.26 1.91
CA GLU A 29 11.87 -4.38 0.94
C GLU A 29 11.40 -5.02 -0.38
N LYS A 30 10.49 -6.01 -0.34
CA LYS A 30 9.91 -6.60 -1.56
C LYS A 30 9.14 -5.58 -2.40
N ILE A 31 8.34 -4.72 -1.78
CA ILE A 31 7.60 -3.66 -2.49
C ILE A 31 8.58 -2.63 -3.06
N LYS A 32 9.54 -2.19 -2.25
CA LYS A 32 10.53 -1.18 -2.62
C LYS A 32 11.39 -1.56 -3.82
N ILE A 33 11.73 -2.84 -3.98
CA ILE A 33 12.51 -3.35 -5.13
C ILE A 33 11.62 -3.93 -6.25
N SER A 34 10.30 -3.83 -6.13
CA SER A 34 9.37 -4.44 -7.10
C SER A 34 9.40 -3.70 -8.43
N ARG A 35 9.83 -4.40 -9.49
CA ARG A 35 9.78 -3.87 -10.87
C ARG A 35 8.35 -3.56 -11.30
N THR A 36 7.37 -4.38 -10.89
CA THR A 36 5.96 -4.11 -11.16
C THR A 36 5.54 -2.80 -10.53
N PHE A 37 5.96 -2.52 -9.29
CA PHE A 37 5.62 -1.26 -8.64
C PHE A 37 6.22 -0.06 -9.37
N GLU A 38 7.49 -0.13 -9.77
CA GLU A 38 8.13 0.95 -10.54
C GLU A 38 7.42 1.20 -11.88
N MET A 39 7.01 0.17 -12.61
CA MET A 39 6.24 0.33 -13.85
C MET A 39 4.92 1.07 -13.62
N TYR A 40 4.23 0.80 -12.51
CA TYR A 40 3.00 1.54 -12.17
C TYR A 40 3.28 3.00 -11.82
N ILE A 41 4.41 3.30 -11.14
CA ILE A 41 4.84 4.69 -10.88
C ILE A 41 5.14 5.41 -12.20
N GLU A 42 5.90 4.78 -13.10
CA GLU A 42 6.24 5.34 -14.41
C GLU A 42 4.97 5.62 -15.23
N ASP A 43 4.03 4.67 -15.28
CA ASP A 43 2.76 4.84 -15.98
C ASP A 43 1.86 5.91 -15.34
N CYS A 44 1.86 6.00 -14.01
CA CYS A 44 1.17 7.05 -13.27
C CYS A 44 1.66 8.44 -13.70
N ILE A 45 2.99 8.63 -13.75
CA ILE A 45 3.61 9.89 -14.17
C ILE A 45 3.38 10.14 -15.66
N ARG A 46 3.68 9.15 -16.51
CA ARG A 46 3.59 9.27 -17.97
C ARG A 46 2.18 9.57 -18.45
N CYS A 47 1.17 8.94 -17.85
CA CYS A 47 -0.23 9.13 -18.22
C CYS A 47 -0.93 10.20 -17.38
N ASN A 48 -0.23 10.88 -16.47
CA ASN A 48 -0.79 11.89 -15.56
C ASN A 48 -2.05 11.38 -14.83
N ARG A 49 -1.99 10.15 -14.30
CA ARG A 49 -3.11 9.47 -13.64
C ARG A 49 -2.71 8.96 -12.26
N PRO A 50 -3.56 9.11 -11.23
CA PRO A 50 -3.25 8.56 -9.90
C PRO A 50 -3.21 7.03 -9.92
N LEU A 51 -2.51 6.46 -8.95
CA LEU A 51 -2.72 5.06 -8.55
C LEU A 51 -3.88 4.99 -7.57
N LEU A 52 -4.77 4.02 -7.78
CA LEU A 52 -5.95 3.78 -6.96
C LEU A 52 -5.85 2.40 -6.28
N ALA A 53 -6.83 2.10 -5.41
CA ALA A 53 -6.81 0.88 -4.60
C ALA A 53 -6.66 -0.41 -5.41
N ALA A 54 -7.22 -0.47 -6.62
CA ALA A 54 -7.08 -1.62 -7.51
C ALA A 54 -5.62 -1.84 -7.96
N ASP A 55 -4.90 -0.76 -8.26
CA ASP A 55 -3.48 -0.81 -8.63
C ASP A 55 -2.65 -1.33 -7.47
N PHE A 56 -2.88 -0.80 -6.27
CA PHE A 56 -2.19 -1.26 -5.07
C PHE A 56 -2.49 -2.72 -4.76
N LYS A 57 -3.74 -3.18 -4.94
CA LYS A 57 -4.11 -4.59 -4.81
C LYS A 57 -3.29 -5.50 -5.73
N MET A 58 -3.09 -5.10 -6.98
CA MET A 58 -2.24 -5.83 -7.93
C MET A 58 -0.77 -5.83 -7.51
N ILE A 59 -0.24 -4.67 -7.11
CA ILE A 59 1.14 -4.53 -6.63
C ILE A 59 1.39 -5.41 -5.40
N GLY A 60 0.49 -5.34 -4.42
CA GLY A 60 0.55 -6.15 -3.20
C GLY A 60 0.46 -7.65 -3.51
N ALA A 61 -0.47 -8.07 -4.36
CA ALA A 61 -0.57 -9.48 -4.75
C ALA A 61 0.71 -9.97 -5.47
N ALA A 62 1.23 -9.19 -6.41
CA ALA A 62 2.44 -9.55 -7.16
C ALA A 62 3.67 -9.67 -6.25
N ALA A 63 3.89 -8.69 -5.37
CA ALA A 63 5.03 -8.68 -4.46
C ALA A 63 4.93 -9.78 -3.38
N MET A 64 3.70 -10.15 -3.00
CA MET A 64 3.44 -11.09 -1.91
C MET A 64 3.06 -12.50 -2.36
N SER A 65 3.27 -12.86 -3.64
CA SER A 65 2.90 -14.16 -4.23
C SER A 65 3.38 -15.39 -3.43
N PHE A 66 4.45 -15.27 -2.63
CA PHE A 66 5.01 -16.35 -1.81
C PHE A 66 4.74 -16.24 -0.30
N MET A 67 4.11 -15.15 0.16
CA MET A 67 3.78 -14.96 1.57
C MET A 67 2.27 -15.13 1.75
N SER A 68 1.87 -16.19 2.46
CA SER A 68 0.47 -16.52 2.65
C SER A 68 -0.23 -15.53 3.59
N GLY A 69 -1.48 -15.17 3.25
CA GLY A 69 -2.39 -14.45 4.13
C GLY A 69 -2.91 -13.12 3.57
N HIS A 70 -4.23 -12.91 3.67
CA HIS A 70 -4.86 -11.64 3.28
C HIS A 70 -4.27 -10.45 4.04
N LYS A 71 -3.89 -10.63 5.33
CA LYS A 71 -3.28 -9.57 6.14
C LYS A 71 -1.95 -9.08 5.55
N THR A 72 -1.11 -10.02 5.11
CA THR A 72 0.18 -9.76 4.45
C THR A 72 -0.03 -9.00 3.14
N ALA A 73 -1.00 -9.43 2.33
CA ALA A 73 -1.34 -8.76 1.08
C ALA A 73 -1.82 -7.32 1.33
N ILE A 74 -2.71 -7.11 2.30
CA ILE A 74 -3.19 -5.77 2.69
C ILE A 74 -2.03 -4.89 3.17
N MET A 75 -1.12 -5.42 3.99
CA MET A 75 0.07 -4.68 4.41
C MET A 75 0.94 -4.27 3.22
N GLY A 76 1.13 -5.17 2.24
CA GLY A 76 1.83 -4.85 0.99
C GLY A 76 1.18 -3.71 0.20
N GLN A 77 -0.16 -3.71 0.10
CA GLN A 77 -0.92 -2.62 -0.54
C GLN A 77 -0.70 -1.28 0.17
N LEU A 78 -0.79 -1.26 1.50
CA LEU A 78 -0.66 -0.05 2.31
C LEU A 78 0.78 0.50 2.29
N ILE A 79 1.79 -0.39 2.26
CA ILE A 79 3.19 0.02 2.06
C ILE A 79 3.37 0.65 0.67
N ALA A 80 2.84 0.01 -0.37
CA ALA A 80 2.92 0.56 -1.72
C ALA A 80 2.27 1.95 -1.83
N LEU A 81 1.10 2.13 -1.19
CA LEU A 81 0.44 3.43 -1.08
C LEU A 81 1.32 4.48 -0.39
N ASP A 82 1.91 4.14 0.76
CA ASP A 82 2.74 5.10 1.53
C ASP A 82 4.02 5.48 0.75
N ILE A 83 4.67 4.50 0.12
CA ILE A 83 5.86 4.76 -0.71
C ILE A 83 5.48 5.61 -1.93
N TRP A 84 4.40 5.29 -2.64
CA TRP A 84 3.93 6.07 -3.78
C TRP A 84 3.54 7.48 -3.38
N ASN A 85 2.85 7.65 -2.24
CA ASN A 85 2.46 8.98 -1.78
C ASN A 85 3.69 9.86 -1.52
N ASN A 86 4.71 9.31 -0.86
CA ASN A 86 5.93 10.02 -0.50
C ASN A 86 6.82 10.32 -1.72
N ARG A 87 6.91 9.40 -2.69
CA ARG A 87 7.77 9.57 -3.88
C ARG A 87 7.11 10.33 -5.01
N CYS A 88 5.80 10.18 -5.18
CA CYS A 88 5.08 10.60 -6.38
C CYS A 88 3.96 11.59 -6.03
N ASN A 89 2.97 11.17 -5.25
CA ASN A 89 1.78 12.00 -5.02
C ASN A 89 2.11 13.36 -4.36
N THR A 90 3.06 13.40 -3.44
CA THR A 90 3.48 14.66 -2.78
C THR A 90 4.09 15.67 -3.76
N ASN A 91 4.73 15.18 -4.83
CA ASN A 91 5.37 16.02 -5.84
C ASN A 91 4.42 16.47 -6.96
N PHE A 92 3.47 15.60 -7.33
CA PHE A 92 2.57 15.83 -8.47
C PHE A 92 1.13 16.21 -8.06
N GLY A 93 0.74 15.99 -6.81
CA GLY A 93 -0.58 16.34 -6.29
C GLY A 93 -1.73 15.56 -6.93
N PHE A 94 -1.53 14.29 -7.29
CA PHE A 94 -2.54 13.50 -8.00
C PHE A 94 -3.81 13.25 -7.20
N LEU A 95 -3.67 13.00 -5.89
CA LEU A 95 -4.77 12.76 -4.95
C LEU A 95 -4.64 13.70 -3.76
N ASP A 96 -5.77 14.27 -3.34
CA ASP A 96 -5.87 15.03 -2.11
C ASP A 96 -5.93 14.13 -0.86
N GLN A 97 -5.97 14.73 0.33
CA GLN A 97 -5.99 13.98 1.58
C GLN A 97 -7.24 13.11 1.78
N ASN A 98 -8.40 13.55 1.28
CA ASN A 98 -9.64 12.78 1.39
C ASN A 98 -9.61 11.57 0.45
N GLU A 99 -9.06 11.75 -0.76
CA GLU A 99 -8.88 10.68 -1.72
C GLU A 99 -7.86 9.64 -1.23
N LEU A 100 -6.75 10.09 -0.65
CA LEU A 100 -5.78 9.19 0.00
C LEU A 100 -6.40 8.35 1.12
N VAL A 101 -7.28 8.95 1.93
CA VAL A 101 -8.04 8.22 2.97
C VAL A 101 -8.92 7.15 2.35
N ARG A 102 -9.69 7.48 1.29
CA ARG A 102 -10.55 6.52 0.59
C ARG A 102 -9.75 5.36 0.00
N VAL A 103 -8.60 5.65 -0.59
CA VAL A 103 -7.71 4.62 -1.15
C VAL A 103 -7.14 3.74 -0.03
N ALA A 104 -6.64 4.33 1.06
CA ALA A 104 -6.12 3.58 2.21
C ALA A 104 -7.20 2.66 2.83
N ASP A 105 -8.42 3.16 3.00
CA ASP A 105 -9.55 2.38 3.51
C ASP A 105 -9.93 1.23 2.56
N SER A 106 -9.93 1.48 1.25
CA SER A 106 -10.21 0.44 0.26
C SER A 106 -9.14 -0.66 0.26
N CYS A 107 -7.85 -0.29 0.34
CA CYS A 107 -6.75 -1.24 0.50
C CYS A 107 -6.92 -2.09 1.77
N ARG A 108 -7.22 -1.44 2.91
CA ARG A 108 -7.44 -2.09 4.21
C ARG A 108 -8.59 -3.11 4.17
N ASN A 109 -9.62 -2.87 3.38
CA ASN A 109 -10.80 -3.72 3.28
C ASN A 109 -10.82 -4.63 2.02
N SER A 110 -9.70 -4.72 1.29
CA SER A 110 -9.62 -5.36 -0.04
C SER A 110 -9.94 -6.87 -0.09
N TYR A 111 -9.99 -7.53 1.08
CA TYR A 111 -10.33 -8.95 1.26
C TYR A 111 -11.45 -9.17 2.28
N GLY A 112 -12.30 -8.16 2.50
CA GLY A 112 -13.35 -8.15 3.52
C GLY A 112 -12.93 -7.40 4.79
N PRO A 113 -13.88 -7.17 5.73
CA PRO A 113 -13.55 -6.56 7.00
C PRO A 113 -12.56 -7.46 7.74
N SER A 114 -11.50 -6.91 8.32
CA SER A 114 -10.56 -7.67 9.18
C SER A 114 -11.20 -8.09 10.52
N TYR A 115 -12.52 -8.24 10.59
CA TYR A 115 -13.27 -8.65 11.77
C TYR A 115 -13.45 -10.17 11.78
N SER A 116 -12.49 -10.84 12.39
CA SER A 116 -12.66 -12.13 13.08
C SER A 116 -11.52 -12.28 14.07
#